data_AF-A0A7V5ZE54-F1
#
_entry.id   AF-A0A7V5ZE54-F1
#
_cell.length_a   1.000
_cell.length_b   1.000
_cell.length_c   1.000
_cell.angle_alpha   90.00
_cell.angle_beta   90.00
_cell.angle_gamma   90.00
#
_symmetry.space_group_name_H-M   'P 1'
#
loop_
_entity.id
_entity.type
_entity.pdbx_description
1 polymer ?
#
loop_
_entity_poly.entity_id
_entity_poly.type
_entity_poly.pdbx_seq_one_letter_code
_entity_poly.pdbx_strand_id
1 'polypeptide(L)'
;YYRRALPEDRAIALRYSYFDDKDGFRTGAAQKLSEFTITYEYPLGSSVSRFEVRLDRSNRPFFLNDVGAATKKEQVTVVYSQVYRF
;
A
#
# COMPACT_ATOMS: atom_id res chain seq x y z
N TYR A 1 1.34 11.88 3.88
CA TYR A 1 0.01 11.35 3.54
C TYR A 1 -0.80 12.47 2.92
N TYR A 2 -1.41 12.24 1.77
CA TYR A 2 -2.20 13.22 1.03
C TYR A 2 -3.57 12.61 0.73
N ARG A 3 -4.66 13.33 0.99
CA ARG A 3 -6.01 12.91 0.62
C ARG A 3 -6.76 14.10 0.07
N ARG A 4 -7.50 13.90 -1.03
CA ARG A 4 -8.32 14.91 -1.67
C ARG A 4 -9.70 14.34 -1.99
N ALA A 5 -10.73 15.06 -1.57
CA ALA A 5 -12.09 14.84 -2.05
C ALA A 5 -12.22 15.36 -3.49
N LEU A 6 -12.88 14.58 -4.32
CA LEU A 6 -13.17 14.88 -5.71
C LEU A 6 -14.69 15.11 -5.86
N PRO A 7 -15.15 15.71 -6.97
CA PRO A 7 -16.58 15.80 -7.27
C PRO A 7 -17.25 14.43 -7.26
N GLU A 8 -18.58 14.42 -7.05
CA GLU A 8 -19.40 13.19 -7.03
C GLU A 8 -19.04 12.22 -5.89
N ASP A 9 -18.72 12.73 -4.70
CA ASP A 9 -18.39 11.93 -3.50
C ASP A 9 -17.24 10.93 -3.66
N ARG A 10 -16.38 11.18 -4.65
CA ARG A 10 -15.16 10.41 -4.87
C ARG A 10 -14.03 10.94 -3.97
N ALA A 11 -13.07 10.09 -3.65
CA ALA A 11 -11.86 10.53 -2.96
C ALA A 11 -10.64 9.81 -3.50
N ILE A 12 -9.51 10.51 -3.50
CA ILE A 12 -8.21 9.92 -3.78
C ILE A 12 -7.28 10.18 -2.60
N ALA A 13 -6.53 9.16 -2.19
CA ALA A 13 -5.49 9.27 -1.19
C ALA A 13 -4.19 8.66 -1.70
N LEU A 14 -3.09 9.32 -1.37
CA LEU A 14 -1.73 8.91 -1.66
C LEU A 14 -0.96 8.86 -0.34
N ARG A 15 -0.39 7.71 -0.03
CA ARG A 15 0.52 7.54 1.10
C ARG A 15 1.87 7.15 0.55
N TYR A 16 2.90 7.91 0.90
CA TYR A 16 4.27 7.46 0.74
C TYR A 16 4.86 7.33 2.13
N SER A 17 5.48 6.19 2.40
CA SER A 17 6.23 5.91 3.61
C SER A 17 7.63 5.46 3.20
N TYR A 18 8.62 5.99 3.88
CA TYR A 18 10.01 5.60 3.69
C TYR A 18 10.60 5.31 5.06
N PHE A 19 11.14 4.12 5.21
CA PHE A 19 11.74 3.63 6.43
C PHE A 19 13.18 3.23 6.17
N ASP A 20 14.10 4.00 6.72
CA ASP A 20 15.55 3.75 6.64
C ASP A 20 15.99 3.06 7.93
N ASP A 21 15.98 1.73 7.93
CA ASP A 21 16.48 0.94 9.05
C ASP A 21 18.01 0.83 8.91
N LYS A 22 18.73 1.91 9.25
CA LYS A 22 20.19 1.94 9.14
C LYS A 22 20.88 0.95 10.08
N ASP A 23 20.32 0.74 11.27
CA ASP A 23 20.92 -0.09 12.32
C ASP A 23 20.27 -1.48 12.42
N GLY A 24 19.26 -1.79 11.59
CA GLY A 24 18.57 -3.08 11.60
C GLY A 24 17.76 -3.34 12.88
N PHE A 25 17.47 -2.30 13.67
CA PHE A 25 16.90 -2.44 15.01
C PHE A 25 15.42 -2.87 14.98
N ARG A 26 14.71 -2.59 13.88
CA ARG A 26 13.28 -2.98 13.73
C ARG A 26 13.07 -4.17 12.81
N THR A 27 13.97 -4.43 11.87
CA THR A 27 13.80 -5.49 10.86
C THR A 27 14.86 -6.60 10.92
N GLY A 28 15.83 -6.50 11.83
CA GLY A 28 16.91 -7.46 11.99
C GLY A 28 18.05 -7.34 10.96
N ALA A 29 17.94 -6.41 9.99
CA ALA A 29 18.96 -6.15 8.98
C ALA A 29 18.94 -4.68 8.54
N ALA A 30 20.10 -4.11 8.23
CA ALA A 30 20.17 -2.75 7.72
C ALA A 30 19.53 -2.65 6.31
N GLN A 31 18.31 -2.12 6.20
CA GLN A 31 17.57 -2.04 4.94
C GLN A 31 16.72 -0.77 4.80
N LYS A 32 16.48 -0.39 3.55
CA LYS A 32 15.63 0.74 3.17
C LYS A 32 14.34 0.19 2.58
N LEU A 33 13.23 0.46 3.26
CA LEU A 33 11.89 0.10 2.85
C LEU A 33 11.17 1.35 2.37
N SER A 34 10.57 1.28 1.19
CA SER A 34 9.68 2.31 0.65
C SER A 34 8.34 1.67 0.36
N GLU A 35 7.29 2.25 0.91
CA GLU A 35 5.91 1.83 0.68
C GLU A 35 5.15 3.00 0.06
N PHE A 36 4.47 2.73 -1.04
CA PHE A 36 3.61 3.70 -1.69
C PHE A 36 2.21 3.12 -1.86
N THR A 37 1.20 3.82 -1.36
CA THR A 37 -0.20 3.40 -1.39
C THR A 37 -1.02 4.44 -2.15
N ILE A 38 -1.77 3.99 -3.14
CA ILE A 38 -2.81 4.78 -3.81
C ILE A 38 -4.16 4.18 -3.40
N THR A 39 -5.04 5.02 -2.89
CA THR A 39 -6.43 4.66 -2.60
C THR A 39 -7.35 5.52 -3.43
N TYR A 40 -8.31 4.89 -4.11
CA TYR A 40 -9.38 5.56 -4.83
C TYR A 40 -10.73 5.07 -4.31
N GLU A 41 -11.57 6.00 -3.88
CA GLU A 41 -12.89 5.75 -3.35
C GLU A 41 -13.94 6.34 -4.31
N TYR A 42 -14.99 5.59 -4.61
CA TYR A 42 -16.08 6.04 -5.45
C TYR A 42 -17.43 5.46 -4.98
N PRO A 43 -18.52 6.25 -5.03
CA PRO A 43 -19.84 5.75 -4.73
C PRO A 43 -20.34 4.83 -5.84
N LEU A 44 -21.09 3.79 -5.46
CA LEU A 44 -21.77 2.85 -6.34
C LEU A 44 -23.14 2.52 -5.75
N GLY A 45 -24.16 3.29 -6.13
CA GLY A 45 -25.50 3.20 -5.52
C GLY A 45 -25.45 3.50 -4.02
N SER A 46 -26.00 2.63 -3.20
CA SER A 46 -25.93 2.70 -1.72
C SER A 46 -24.60 2.20 -1.14
N SER A 47 -23.63 1.82 -1.98
CA SER A 47 -22.32 1.33 -1.56
C SER A 47 -21.22 2.34 -1.84
N VAL A 48 -20.14 2.30 -1.05
CA VAL A 48 -18.88 2.95 -1.36
C VAL A 48 -17.86 1.88 -1.72
N SER A 49 -17.33 1.96 -2.94
CA SER A 49 -16.25 1.09 -3.39
C SER A 49 -14.91 1.79 -3.18
N ARG A 50 -13.91 1.04 -2.73
CA ARG A 50 -12.56 1.51 -2.50
C ARG A 50 -11.57 0.55 -3.13
N PHE A 51 -10.73 1.11 -3.99
CA PHE A 51 -9.61 0.44 -4.62
C PHE A 51 -8.32 0.91 -3.97
N GLU A 52 -7.47 -0.01 -3.55
CA GLU A 52 -6.18 0.30 -2.94
C GLU A 52 -5.08 -0.48 -3.65
N VAL A 53 -4.05 0.24 -4.10
CA VAL A 53 -2.84 -0.33 -4.68
C VAL A 53 -1.68 0.05 -3.79
N ARG A 54 -0.96 -0.95 -3.30
CA ARG A 54 0.20 -0.79 -2.44
C ARG A 54 1.42 -1.37 -3.15
N LEU A 55 2.45 -0.55 -3.24
CA LEU A 55 3.73 -0.81 -3.85
C LEU A 55 4.78 -0.81 -2.74
N ASP A 56 5.22 -1.99 -2.34
CA ASP A 56 6.26 -2.19 -1.35
C ASP A 56 7.58 -2.49 -2.05
N ARG A 57 8.64 -1.78 -1.65
CA ARG A 57 9.98 -1.96 -2.20
C ARG A 57 11.01 -1.94 -1.09
N SER A 58 12.01 -2.81 -1.21
CA SER A 58 13.15 -2.93 -0.32
C SER A 58 14.45 -2.89 -1.13
N ASN A 59 15.50 -2.32 -0.55
CA ASN A 59 16.84 -2.42 -1.13
C ASN A 59 17.48 -3.82 -0.96
N ARG A 60 16.91 -4.68 -0.10
CA ARG A 60 17.35 -6.06 0.16
C ARG A 60 16.24 -7.06 -0.16
N PRO A 61 16.60 -8.32 -0.48
CA PRO A 61 15.62 -9.39 -0.61
C PRO A 61 14.93 -9.60 0.75
N PHE A 62 13.67 -9.18 0.86
CA PHE A 62 12.88 -9.21 2.10
C PHE A 62 11.51 -9.84 1.87
N PHE A 63 10.94 -9.67 0.67
CA PHE A 63 9.63 -10.20 0.33
C PHE A 63 9.71 -11.65 -0.10
N LEU A 64 8.71 -12.43 0.30
CA LEU A 64 8.60 -13.85 -0.03
C LEU A 64 8.35 -14.02 -1.54
N ASN A 65 9.05 -14.99 -2.12
CA ASN A 65 8.75 -15.51 -3.45
C ASN A 65 7.67 -16.59 -3.37
N ASP A 66 7.27 -17.10 -4.52
CA ASP A 66 6.16 -18.05 -4.65
C ASP A 66 6.45 -19.41 -3.98
N VAL A 67 7.71 -19.63 -3.56
CA VAL A 67 8.22 -20.82 -2.86
C VAL A 67 8.50 -20.53 -1.37
N GLY A 68 8.14 -19.36 -0.86
CA GLY A 68 8.31 -18.98 0.56
C GLY A 68 9.71 -18.54 0.95
N ALA A 69 10.63 -18.33 0.00
CA ALA A 69 11.95 -17.77 0.29
C ALA A 69 11.93 -16.24 0.10
N ALA A 70 12.49 -15.50 1.07
CA ALA A 70 12.55 -14.04 1.03
C ALA A 70 13.59 -13.54 0.01
N THR A 71 13.28 -13.65 -1.30
CA THR A 71 14.19 -13.26 -2.39
C THR A 71 13.71 -12.04 -3.18
N LYS A 72 12.45 -11.62 -3.02
CA LYS A 72 11.88 -10.50 -3.77
C LYS A 72 12.24 -9.17 -3.09
N LYS A 73 12.53 -8.17 -3.91
CA LYS A 73 12.80 -6.78 -3.48
C LYS A 73 11.57 -5.88 -3.60
N GLU A 74 10.55 -6.34 -4.31
CA GLU A 74 9.35 -5.58 -4.61
C GLU A 74 8.13 -6.49 -4.45
N GLN A 75 7.07 -5.95 -3.88
CA GLN A 75 5.78 -6.61 -3.72
C GLN A 75 4.67 -5.61 -4.05
N VAL A 76 3.77 -6.01 -4.93
CA VAL A 76 2.58 -5.22 -5.28
C VAL A 76 1.36 -5.91 -4.70
N THR A 77 0.58 -5.17 -3.93
CA THR A 77 -0.67 -5.64 -3.33
C THR A 77 -1.81 -4.80 -3.87
N VAL A 78 -2.85 -5.46 -4.39
CA VAL A 78 -4.07 -4.80 -4.87
C VAL A 78 -5.23 -5.28 -4.02
N VAL A 79 -6.00 -4.34 -3.51
CA VAL A 79 -7.18 -4.60 -2.68
C VAL A 79 -8.38 -3.88 -3.29
N TYR A 80 -9.47 -4.62 -3.40
CA TYR A 80 -10.78 -4.06 -3.68
C TYR A 80 -11.66 -4.29 -2.46
N SER A 81 -12.36 -3.24 -2.03
CA SER A 81 -13.29 -3.29 -0.91
C SER A 81 -14.57 -2.56 -1.29
N GLN A 82 -15.70 -3.07 -0.81
CA GLN A 82 -17.01 -2.46 -1.02
C GLN A 82 -17.75 -2.45 0.32
N VAL A 83 -18.24 -1.27 0.68
CA VAL A 83 -18.98 -1.04 1.94
C VAL A 83 -20.38 -0.59 1.58
N TYR A 84 -21.38 -1.42 1.90
CA TYR A 84 -22.79 -1.05 1.75
C TYR A 84 -23.24 -0.19 2.94
N ARG A 85 -23.91 0.93 2.66
CA ARG A 85 -24.54 1.78 3.68
C ARG A 85 -26.07 1.60 3.59
N PHE A 86 -26.68 1.23 4.70
CA PHE A 86 -28.13 1.08 4.88
C PHE A 86 -28.71 2.27 5.65
#